data_AF-A0A6P1D4V0-F1
#
_entry.id   AF-A0A6P1D4V0-F1
#
_cell.length_a   1.000
_cell.length_b   1.000
_cell.length_c   1.000
_cell.angle_alpha   90.00
_cell.angle_beta   90.00
_cell.angle_gamma   90.00
#
_symmetry.space_group_name_H-M   'P 1'
#
loop_
_entity.id
_entity.type
_entity.pdbx_description
1 polymer ?
#
loop_
_entity_poly.entity_id
_entity_poly.type
_entity_poly.pdbx_seq_one_letter_code
_entity_poly.pdbx_strand_id
1 'polypeptide(L)'
;MRRPLLLGASVVLVSLTAAAVVLAYIAAAEDPRQSATAADPALGGGPGCAPTRTEQLVRGNGAGSVTSGPDVILAFQYAYYVTRSGAAARALTTAQASVSSQTVIEAGIASVPAGTRHCVLITALSVDRFDVVVTEMRPGTTARTYRQFVTVTAGPEGVEITAIGPPG
;
A
#
# COMPACT_ATOMS: atom_id res chain seq x y z
N MET A 1 -15.03 16.33 -92.28
CA MET A 1 -13.66 16.89 -92.47
C MET A 1 -13.20 17.54 -91.17
N ARG A 2 -11.88 17.48 -90.91
CA ARG A 2 -11.08 18.09 -89.81
C ARG A 2 -10.93 17.29 -88.50
N ARG A 3 -9.81 16.55 -88.41
CA ARG A 3 -8.90 16.45 -87.23
C ARG A 3 -7.97 17.69 -87.24
N PRO A 4 -7.28 18.16 -86.15
CA PRO A 4 -6.56 17.34 -85.14
C PRO A 4 -6.28 17.93 -83.69
N LEU A 5 -5.66 17.11 -82.79
CA LEU A 5 -4.54 17.34 -81.80
C LEU A 5 -4.58 18.57 -80.82
N LEU A 6 -4.31 18.58 -79.49
CA LEU A 6 -3.38 17.88 -78.57
C LEU A 6 -3.73 18.04 -77.04
N LEU A 7 -3.34 17.02 -76.26
CA LEU A 7 -2.74 16.96 -74.90
C LEU A 7 -3.27 17.79 -73.71
N GLY A 8 -3.66 17.05 -72.65
CA GLY A 8 -3.58 17.49 -71.26
C GLY A 8 -3.59 16.28 -70.33
N ALA A 9 -2.42 15.85 -69.87
CA ALA A 9 -2.26 14.76 -68.92
C ALA A 9 -2.84 15.15 -67.55
N SER A 10 -3.59 14.26 -66.90
CA SER A 10 -3.89 14.37 -65.48
C SER A 10 -3.84 12.97 -64.87
N VAL A 11 -2.77 12.74 -64.11
CA VAL A 11 -2.51 11.50 -63.38
C VAL A 11 -3.58 11.34 -62.30
N VAL A 12 -4.19 10.16 -62.27
CA VAL A 12 -5.09 9.70 -61.23
C VAL A 12 -4.27 9.38 -59.98
N LEU A 13 -4.54 10.06 -58.87
CA LEU A 13 -4.18 9.61 -57.52
C LEU A 13 -5.48 9.51 -56.71
N VAL A 14 -6.13 8.35 -56.78
CA VAL A 14 -7.22 8.01 -55.86
C VAL A 14 -6.60 7.75 -54.49
N SER A 15 -6.89 8.64 -53.56
CA SER A 15 -6.45 8.60 -52.16
C SER A 15 -7.02 7.38 -51.42
N LEU A 16 -6.15 6.41 -51.12
CA LEU A 16 -6.41 5.18 -50.36
C LEU A 16 -6.55 5.40 -48.83
N THR A 17 -6.77 6.62 -48.37
CA THR A 17 -6.72 6.95 -46.93
C THR A 17 -8.05 6.78 -46.19
N ALA A 18 -9.18 6.65 -46.88
CA ALA A 18 -10.50 6.64 -46.23
C ALA A 18 -10.90 5.28 -45.63
N ALA A 19 -10.37 4.16 -46.13
CA ALA A 19 -10.74 2.82 -45.63
C ALA A 19 -9.98 2.42 -44.35
N ALA A 20 -8.83 3.04 -44.06
CA ALA A 20 -8.06 2.76 -42.85
C ALA A 20 -8.67 3.37 -41.57
N VAL A 21 -9.54 4.38 -41.72
CA VAL A 21 -10.09 5.11 -40.57
C VAL A 21 -11.24 4.35 -39.91
N VAL A 22 -12.04 3.58 -40.65
CA VAL A 22 -13.22 2.90 -40.09
C VAL A 22 -12.87 1.64 -39.30
N LEU A 23 -11.75 0.97 -39.59
CA LEU A 23 -11.33 -0.23 -38.86
C LEU A 23 -10.66 0.07 -37.51
N ALA A 24 -10.26 1.32 -37.26
CA ALA A 24 -9.64 1.74 -36.00
C ALA A 24 -10.65 1.96 -34.86
N TYR A 25 -11.95 2.10 -35.16
CA TYR A 25 -12.96 2.44 -34.15
C TYR A 25 -13.56 1.24 -33.40
N ILE A 26 -13.34 0.01 -33.86
CA ILE A 26 -13.85 -1.21 -33.17
C ILE A 26 -12.85 -1.82 -32.17
N ALA A 27 -11.62 -1.31 -32.11
CA ALA A 27 -10.66 -1.64 -31.05
C ALA A 27 -10.81 -0.75 -29.80
N ALA A 28 -11.82 0.13 -29.76
CA ALA A 28 -12.19 0.89 -28.55
C ALA A 28 -13.17 0.12 -27.64
N ALA A 29 -13.49 -1.13 -27.99
CA ALA A 29 -14.28 -2.05 -27.18
C ALA A 29 -13.38 -3.19 -26.65
N GLU A 30 -12.31 -2.82 -25.94
CA GLU A 30 -11.61 -3.76 -25.06
C GLU A 30 -11.75 -3.21 -23.64
N ASP A 31 -12.46 -3.99 -22.81
CA ASP A 31 -12.56 -4.03 -21.35
C ASP A 31 -11.98 -2.85 -20.55
N PRO A 32 -12.60 -2.41 -19.43
CA PRO A 32 -11.86 -1.67 -18.43
C PRO A 32 -10.72 -2.58 -17.97
N ARG A 33 -9.53 -2.38 -18.55
CA ARG A 33 -8.28 -2.92 -18.04
C ARG A 33 -8.21 -2.35 -16.65
N GLN A 34 -8.60 -3.16 -15.67
CA GLN A 34 -8.18 -2.99 -14.30
C GLN A 34 -6.68 -2.89 -14.40
N SER A 35 -6.16 -1.66 -14.37
CA SER A 35 -4.76 -1.41 -14.12
C SER A 35 -4.48 -2.20 -12.86
N ALA A 36 -3.79 -3.34 -13.00
CA ALA A 36 -3.28 -4.08 -11.89
C ALA A 36 -2.24 -3.15 -11.27
N THR A 37 -2.68 -2.29 -10.35
CA THR A 37 -1.77 -1.58 -9.45
C THR A 37 -0.92 -2.68 -8.86
N ALA A 38 0.38 -2.66 -9.17
CA ALA A 38 1.32 -3.60 -8.58
C ALA A 38 1.06 -3.60 -7.07
N ALA A 39 0.77 -4.77 -6.51
CA ALA A 39 0.46 -4.86 -5.08
C ALA A 39 1.64 -4.28 -4.31
N ASP A 40 1.39 -3.21 -3.55
CA ASP A 40 2.41 -2.60 -2.69
C ASP A 40 2.87 -3.67 -1.69
N PRO A 41 4.11 -4.18 -1.80
CA PRO A 41 4.59 -5.27 -0.95
C PRO A 41 4.65 -4.85 0.53
N ALA A 42 4.74 -3.53 0.82
CA ALA A 42 4.74 -3.03 2.19
C ALA A 42 3.38 -3.24 2.89
N LEU A 43 2.27 -3.28 2.13
CA LEU A 43 0.93 -3.47 2.69
C LEU A 43 0.61 -4.94 2.98
N GLY A 44 1.26 -5.87 2.27
CA GLY A 44 0.94 -7.30 2.36
C GLY A 44 -0.46 -7.59 1.85
N GLY A 45 -1.20 -8.44 2.58
CA GLY A 45 -2.59 -8.76 2.27
C GLY A 45 -2.99 -10.18 2.65
N GLY A 46 -4.21 -10.56 2.26
CA GLY A 46 -4.76 -11.90 2.42
C GLY A 46 -6.10 -11.94 3.15
N PRO A 47 -6.61 -13.15 3.46
CA PRO A 47 -7.90 -13.31 4.13
C PRO A 47 -7.96 -12.52 5.45
N GLY A 48 -8.99 -11.69 5.61
CA GLY A 48 -9.17 -10.85 6.79
C GLY A 48 -8.30 -9.60 6.85
N CYS A 49 -7.49 -9.32 5.83
CA CYS A 49 -6.74 -8.06 5.71
C CYS A 49 -6.56 -7.68 4.23
N ALA A 50 -7.62 -7.20 3.59
CA ALA A 50 -7.50 -6.67 2.23
C ALA A 50 -6.65 -5.39 2.26
N PRO A 51 -5.50 -5.32 1.56
CA PRO A 51 -4.62 -4.16 1.61
C PRO A 51 -5.35 -2.94 1.02
N THR A 52 -5.16 -1.78 1.63
CA THR A 52 -5.76 -0.52 1.16
C THR A 52 -4.86 0.64 1.50
N ARG A 53 -4.71 1.58 0.58
CA ARG A 53 -3.96 2.81 0.78
C ARG A 53 -4.70 3.96 0.12
N THR A 54 -4.97 4.99 0.90
CA THR A 54 -5.45 6.29 0.47
C THR A 54 -4.58 7.36 1.15
N GLU A 55 -4.88 8.64 0.94
CA GLU A 55 -4.17 9.72 1.62
C GLU A 55 -4.40 9.71 3.14
N GLN A 56 -5.59 9.33 3.59
CA GLN A 56 -5.98 9.38 5.01
C GLN A 56 -5.88 8.03 5.73
N LEU A 57 -5.80 6.92 5.00
CA LEU A 57 -5.98 5.59 5.56
C LEU A 57 -5.06 4.56 4.89
N VAL A 58 -4.40 3.77 5.73
CA VAL A 58 -3.63 2.60 5.33
C VAL A 58 -4.16 1.39 6.07
N ARG A 59 -4.39 0.28 5.36
CA ARG A 59 -4.70 -1.02 5.93
C ARG A 59 -3.76 -2.07 5.37
N GLY A 60 -3.15 -2.85 6.25
CA GLY A 60 -2.20 -3.87 5.84
C GLY A 60 -1.69 -4.73 6.99
N ASN A 61 -0.92 -5.75 6.63
CA ASN A 61 -0.22 -6.66 7.54
C ASN A 61 1.17 -7.03 6.99
N GLY A 62 1.64 -6.26 5.99
CA GLY A 62 2.92 -6.47 5.32
C GLY A 62 4.10 -5.93 6.12
N ALA A 63 5.29 -6.07 5.53
CA ALA A 63 6.57 -5.74 6.18
C ALA A 63 6.76 -4.26 6.49
N GLY A 64 5.93 -3.38 5.90
CA GLY A 64 6.13 -1.93 6.01
C GLY A 64 7.47 -1.47 5.44
N SER A 65 7.90 -0.29 5.86
CA SER A 65 9.17 0.35 5.53
C SER A 65 9.40 1.53 6.48
N VAL A 66 10.50 2.27 6.35
CA VAL A 66 10.75 3.52 7.08
C VAL A 66 10.45 4.77 6.24
N THR A 67 9.75 4.64 5.10
CA THR A 67 9.55 5.76 4.17
C THR A 67 8.44 6.71 4.58
N SER A 68 7.49 6.26 5.43
CA SER A 68 6.37 7.09 5.89
C SER A 68 5.88 6.66 7.27
N GLY A 69 5.07 7.51 7.91
CA GLY A 69 4.43 7.19 9.19
C GLY A 69 3.64 5.88 9.18
N PRO A 70 2.68 5.69 8.24
CA PRO A 70 1.97 4.43 8.13
C PRO A 70 2.87 3.22 7.86
N ASP A 71 3.92 3.37 7.06
CA ASP A 71 4.80 2.25 6.72
C ASP A 71 5.66 1.82 7.92
N VAL A 72 6.16 2.76 8.74
CA VAL A 72 6.95 2.40 9.94
C VAL A 72 6.06 1.77 11.01
N ILE A 73 4.80 2.18 11.09
CA ILE A 73 3.79 1.54 11.94
C ILE A 73 3.54 0.10 11.47
N LEU A 74 3.37 -0.14 10.16
CA LEU A 74 3.26 -1.50 9.63
C LEU A 74 4.51 -2.33 9.94
N ALA A 75 5.70 -1.76 9.77
CA ALA A 75 6.96 -2.43 10.06
C ALA A 75 7.07 -2.82 11.54
N PHE A 76 6.65 -1.94 12.46
CA PHE A 76 6.63 -2.23 13.89
C PHE A 76 5.69 -3.40 14.22
N GLN A 77 4.47 -3.37 13.67
CA GLN A 77 3.50 -4.44 13.89
C GLN A 77 3.94 -5.76 13.23
N TYR A 78 4.60 -5.71 12.07
CA TYR A 78 5.19 -6.88 11.43
C TYR A 78 6.33 -7.47 12.26
N ALA A 79 7.19 -6.62 12.83
CA ALA A 79 8.24 -7.07 13.75
C ALA A 79 7.66 -7.79 14.98
N TYR A 80 6.51 -7.33 15.48
CA TYR A 80 5.81 -7.94 16.60
C TYR A 80 5.15 -9.28 16.24
N TYR A 81 4.32 -9.32 15.19
CA TYR A 81 3.48 -10.48 14.89
C TYR A 81 4.13 -11.52 13.99
N VAL A 82 5.01 -11.10 13.07
CA VAL A 82 5.59 -11.97 12.04
C VAL A 82 7.05 -12.27 12.32
N THR A 83 7.90 -11.25 12.43
CA THR A 83 9.31 -11.45 12.80
C THR A 83 9.45 -11.97 14.23
N ARG A 84 8.49 -11.64 15.10
CA ARG A 84 8.45 -12.00 16.52
C ARG A 84 9.73 -11.59 17.27
N SER A 85 10.19 -10.36 17.04
CA SER A 85 11.41 -9.80 17.64
C SER A 85 11.17 -8.41 18.24
N GLY A 86 11.32 -8.30 19.57
CA GLY A 86 11.24 -7.01 20.25
C GLY A 86 12.41 -6.08 19.90
N ALA A 87 13.58 -6.65 19.59
CA ALA A 87 14.73 -5.89 19.12
C ALA A 87 14.44 -5.22 17.76
N ALA A 88 13.86 -5.97 16.82
CA ALA A 88 13.47 -5.43 15.51
C ALA A 88 12.40 -4.33 15.65
N ALA A 89 11.43 -4.52 16.56
CA ALA A 89 10.43 -3.49 16.85
C ALA A 89 11.07 -2.21 17.43
N ARG A 90 12.01 -2.34 18.39
CA ARG A 90 12.72 -1.19 18.98
C ARG A 90 13.66 -0.49 18.01
N ALA A 91 14.20 -1.17 17.01
CA ALA A 91 15.03 -0.56 15.98
C ALA A 91 14.25 0.45 15.11
N LEU A 92 12.91 0.41 15.10
CA LEU A 92 12.04 1.33 14.36
C LEU A 92 11.60 2.54 15.20
N THR A 93 12.16 2.70 16.40
CA THR A 93 11.80 3.74 17.37
C THR A 93 13.00 4.62 17.68
N THR A 94 12.76 5.87 18.07
CA THR A 94 13.84 6.69 18.62
C THR A 94 14.35 6.11 19.94
N ALA A 95 15.61 6.40 20.28
CA ALA A 95 16.22 5.90 21.52
C ALA A 95 15.44 6.32 22.78
N GLN A 96 14.85 7.52 22.79
CA GLN A 96 14.04 8.05 23.89
C GLN A 96 12.53 7.90 23.69
N ALA A 97 12.09 7.07 22.74
CA ALA A 97 10.67 6.89 22.45
C ALA A 97 9.88 6.43 23.68
N SER A 98 8.69 7.02 23.88
CA SER A 98 7.69 6.56 24.85
C SER A 98 6.99 5.31 24.33
N VAL A 99 7.74 4.22 24.30
CA VAL A 99 7.35 2.89 23.84
C VAL A 99 7.95 1.88 24.82
N SER A 100 7.25 0.78 25.08
CA SER A 100 7.74 -0.30 25.94
C SER A 100 9.17 -0.73 25.59
N SER A 101 9.94 -1.15 26.60
CA SER A 101 11.29 -1.67 26.39
C SER A 101 11.28 -2.96 25.56
N GLN A 102 12.43 -3.32 24.98
CA GLN A 102 12.58 -4.56 24.22
C GLN A 102 12.07 -5.78 25.00
N THR A 103 12.47 -5.94 26.26
CA THR A 103 12.06 -7.08 27.10
C THR A 103 10.54 -7.13 27.33
N VAL A 104 9.89 -5.98 27.50
CA VAL A 104 8.43 -5.93 27.65
C VAL A 104 7.74 -6.29 26.33
N ILE A 105 8.28 -5.83 25.19
CA ILE A 105 7.77 -6.20 23.87
C ILE A 105 7.93 -7.71 23.63
N GLU A 106 9.09 -8.29 23.96
CA GLU A 106 9.36 -9.74 23.85
C GLU A 106 8.37 -10.56 24.69
N ALA A 107 8.09 -10.14 25.92
CA ALA A 107 7.08 -10.79 26.76
C ALA A 107 5.67 -10.70 26.15
N GLY A 108 5.33 -9.55 25.56
CA GLY A 108 4.09 -9.39 24.79
C GLY A 108 4.01 -10.36 23.61
N ILE A 109 5.06 -10.45 22.79
CA ILE A 109 5.14 -11.36 21.64
C ILE A 109 4.97 -12.82 22.10
N ALA A 110 5.64 -13.22 23.19
CA ALA A 110 5.53 -14.56 23.76
C ALA A 110 4.10 -14.91 24.21
N SER A 111 3.30 -13.92 24.62
CA SER A 111 1.89 -14.12 24.99
C SER A 111 0.94 -14.33 23.80
N VAL A 112 1.37 -14.00 22.58
CA VAL A 112 0.59 -14.18 21.35
C VAL A 112 0.87 -15.57 20.75
N PRO A 113 -0.16 -16.43 20.61
CA PRO A 113 0.01 -17.77 20.04
C PRO A 113 0.62 -17.76 18.63
N ALA A 114 1.45 -18.75 18.33
CA ALA A 114 1.95 -18.98 16.98
C ALA A 114 0.77 -19.19 15.99
N GLY A 115 0.93 -18.72 14.76
CA GLY A 115 -0.13 -18.76 13.74
C GLY A 115 -1.22 -17.69 13.90
N THR A 116 -1.10 -16.79 14.89
CA THR A 116 -1.96 -15.59 14.97
C THR A 116 -1.73 -14.73 13.73
N ARG A 117 -2.80 -14.44 12.99
CA ARG A 117 -2.79 -13.45 11.91
C ARG A 117 -3.12 -12.08 12.50
N HIS A 118 -2.64 -11.02 11.85
CA HIS A 118 -2.93 -9.66 12.25
C HIS A 118 -3.39 -8.83 11.03
N CYS A 119 -4.13 -7.76 11.29
CA CYS A 119 -4.41 -6.70 10.34
C CYS A 119 -4.32 -5.36 11.06
N VAL A 120 -3.67 -4.39 10.43
CA VAL A 120 -3.49 -3.05 10.98
C VAL A 120 -4.28 -2.07 10.14
N LEU A 121 -5.09 -1.24 10.77
CA LEU A 121 -5.76 -0.09 10.18
C LEU A 121 -5.15 1.18 10.79
N ILE A 122 -4.65 2.07 9.94
CA ILE A 122 -3.92 3.27 10.31
C ILE A 122 -4.67 4.44 9.70
N THR A 123 -5.19 5.33 10.54
CA THR A 123 -5.87 6.56 10.11
C THR A 123 -5.01 7.76 10.52
N ALA A 124 -4.71 8.64 9.58
CA ALA A 124 -3.98 9.87 9.89
C ALA A 124 -4.85 10.82 10.72
N LEU A 125 -4.34 11.29 11.86
CA LEU A 125 -4.94 12.35 12.67
C LEU A 125 -4.25 13.70 12.41
N SER A 126 -2.94 13.65 12.18
CA SER A 126 -2.09 14.74 11.68
C SER A 126 -0.97 14.13 10.82
N VAL A 127 -0.04 14.95 10.34
CA VAL A 127 1.12 14.48 9.56
C VAL A 127 2.00 13.48 10.32
N ASP A 128 2.05 13.60 11.64
CA ASP A 128 2.95 12.88 12.56
C ASP A 128 2.21 12.00 13.57
N ARG A 129 0.87 11.99 13.57
CA ARG A 129 0.06 11.24 14.55
C ARG A 129 -1.03 10.42 13.88
N PHE A 130 -1.17 9.17 14.34
CA PHE A 130 -2.03 8.18 13.74
C PHE A 130 -2.90 7.47 14.79
N ASP A 131 -4.15 7.19 14.41
CA ASP A 131 -5.02 6.23 15.08
C ASP A 131 -4.80 4.85 14.47
N VAL A 132 -4.31 3.93 15.30
CA VAL A 132 -3.91 2.59 14.87
C VAL A 132 -4.79 1.57 15.57
N VAL A 133 -5.50 0.80 14.75
CA VAL A 133 -6.34 -0.30 15.18
C VAL A 133 -5.71 -1.60 14.68
N VAL A 134 -5.34 -2.47 15.62
CA VAL A 134 -4.77 -3.79 15.34
C VAL A 134 -5.83 -4.85 15.63
N THR A 135 -6.14 -5.66 14.63
CA THR A 135 -7.01 -6.83 14.79
C THR A 135 -6.19 -8.11 14.78
N GLU A 136 -6.21 -8.85 15.89
CA GLU A 136 -5.63 -10.18 16.01
C GLU A 136 -6.67 -11.26 15.71
N MET A 137 -6.31 -12.17 14.82
CA MET A 137 -7.09 -13.35 14.45
C MET A 137 -6.35 -14.59 14.90
N ARG A 138 -6.66 -15.05 16.12
CA ARG A 138 -6.08 -16.27 16.70
C ARG A 138 -6.87 -17.51 16.26
N PRO A 139 -6.21 -18.65 16.01
CA PRO A 139 -6.90 -19.88 15.64
C PRO A 139 -7.97 -20.29 16.68
N GLY A 140 -9.18 -20.60 16.23
CA GLY A 140 -10.25 -21.13 17.09
C GLY A 140 -10.89 -20.12 18.04
N THR A 141 -10.59 -18.82 17.94
CA THR A 141 -11.22 -17.78 18.78
C THR A 141 -11.79 -16.63 17.95
N THR A 142 -12.70 -15.86 18.56
CA THR A 142 -13.11 -14.56 18.02
C THR A 142 -11.91 -13.62 17.90
N ALA A 143 -11.93 -12.77 16.87
CA ALA A 143 -10.90 -11.75 16.69
C ALA A 143 -10.89 -10.76 17.87
N ARG A 144 -9.70 -10.25 18.20
CA ARG A 144 -9.50 -9.23 19.22
C ARG A 144 -9.00 -7.96 18.56
N THR A 145 -9.44 -6.81 19.06
CA THR A 145 -9.03 -5.51 18.53
C THR A 145 -8.39 -4.68 19.62
N TYR A 146 -7.26 -4.07 19.29
CA TYR A 146 -6.50 -3.16 20.14
C TYR A 146 -6.38 -1.83 19.43
N ARG A 147 -6.65 -0.73 20.13
CA ARG A 147 -6.53 0.63 19.59
C ARG A 147 -5.44 1.37 20.33
N GLN A 148 -4.61 2.09 19.59
CA GLN A 148 -3.49 2.87 20.10
C GLN A 148 -3.28 4.11 19.25
N PHE A 149 -2.72 5.16 19.86
CA PHE A 149 -2.17 6.29 19.13
C PHE A 149 -0.67 6.12 18.96
N VAL A 150 -0.21 6.42 17.75
CA VAL A 150 1.21 6.38 17.40
C VAL A 150 1.66 7.74 16.90
N THR A 151 2.77 8.22 17.44
CA THR A 151 3.45 9.43 16.97
C THR A 151 4.78 9.06 16.34
N VAL A 152 5.13 9.74 15.25
CA VAL A 152 6.37 9.51 14.50
C VAL A 152 7.16 10.81 14.32
N THR A 153 8.42 10.69 13.92
CA THR A 153 9.28 11.80 13.51
C THR A 153 10.12 11.39 12.30
N ALA A 154 10.65 12.37 11.56
CA ALA A 154 11.78 12.11 10.68
C ALA A 154 13.04 11.84 11.52
N GLY A 155 13.76 10.79 11.18
CA GLY A 155 15.06 10.41 11.70
C GLY A 155 16.11 10.32 10.59
N PRO A 156 17.36 9.92 10.91
CA PRO A 156 18.47 9.93 9.96
C PRO A 156 18.31 8.95 8.80
N GLU A 157 17.71 7.78 9.05
CA GLU A 157 17.54 6.69 8.07
C GLU A 157 16.11 6.59 7.52
N GLY A 158 15.18 7.42 8.01
CA GLY A 158 13.77 7.39 7.65
C GLY A 158 12.87 7.86 8.79
N VAL A 159 11.58 7.57 8.69
CA VAL A 159 10.59 7.87 9.73
C VAL A 159 10.75 6.87 10.89
N GLU A 160 10.73 7.38 12.12
CA GLU A 160 10.88 6.62 13.36
C GLU A 160 9.70 6.87 14.29
N ILE A 161 9.32 5.87 15.11
CA ILE A 161 8.26 6.01 16.11
C ILE A 161 8.79 6.67 17.39
N THR A 162 8.09 7.69 17.90
CA THR A 162 8.44 8.41 19.13
C THR A 162 7.53 8.08 20.30
N ALA A 163 6.30 7.63 20.05
CA ALA A 163 5.37 7.24 21.12
C ALA A 163 4.34 6.22 20.62
N ILE A 164 3.97 5.29 21.51
CA ILE A 164 2.80 4.41 21.37
C ILE A 164 2.06 4.42 22.70
N GLY A 165 0.78 4.80 22.68
CA GLY A 165 -0.02 4.89 23.90
C GLY A 165 -1.50 4.60 23.66
N PRO A 166 -2.29 4.40 24.72
CA PRO A 166 -3.74 4.26 24.59
C PRO A 166 -4.36 5.55 24.01
N PRO A 167 -5.55 5.46 23.41
CA PRO A 167 -6.39 6.63 23.19
C PRO A 167 -6.60 7.34 24.54
N GLY A 168 -6.41 8.66 24.54
CA GLY A 168 -6.58 9.50 25.73
C GLY A 168 -8.01 9.58 26.23
#